data_AF-A0A2H2ZN36-F1
#
_entry.id   AF-A0A2H2ZN36-F1
#
_cell.length_a   1.000
_cell.length_b   1.000
_cell.length_c   1.000
_cell.angle_alpha   90.00
_cell.angle_beta   90.00
_cell.angle_gamma   90.00
#
_symmetry.space_group_name_H-M   'P 1'
#
loop_
_entity.id
_entity.type
_entity.pdbx_description
1 polymer ?
#
loop_
_entity_poly.entity_id
_entity_poly.type
_entity_poly.pdbx_seq_one_letter_code
_entity_poly.pdbx_strand_id
1 'polypeptide(L)'
;MGALKTFARSPGAMPTAGWGVRTFTAFGIVGLANILLPYLILSSLYLIVPFPQPVVLLIELLPALAVKLVLPHILHYTPHWLWPLLLASCWILATIAANAAPPNVIAPIRVLIAVLASATAAAGEVFFLSQLSRYGKAALAGWGTGTAVGGALRAVLPVLVTIQMGVMLRSVTGYAYYLVAALVAAYFMVLPSSQSQRRKSLAIETGFAAEDGAVSEKLGSQKSSLLATERCSSFSFWDRFRRNTLLLSNKLLRLYIDPLLLVTATQVFILSGTPRASISLPGFSGYSMFLSEYGLAFQIGNVVARSTALLFRVRRPRLVFAMLLACSLAAILNTALLLSEDAYVALSLACAVGWCSGFMYMNTFGAAMEYLSRNPEEDAEFALGSIGIGQTVGLLIGGLAGVLFEAQLCGLASRNGRWCSTTV
;
A
#
# COMPACT_ATOMS: atom_id res chain seq x y z
N MET A 1 64.98 5.80 -16.97
CA MET A 1 64.67 5.99 -15.53
C MET A 1 64.25 7.43 -15.34
N GLY A 2 63.08 7.84 -14.86
CA GLY A 2 61.80 7.18 -14.60
C GLY A 2 60.75 8.30 -14.67
N ALA A 3 59.65 8.06 -15.39
CA ALA A 3 58.56 9.02 -15.51
C ALA A 3 57.68 8.97 -14.25
N LEU A 4 57.56 10.10 -13.57
CA LEU A 4 56.67 10.31 -12.43
C LEU A 4 55.22 10.06 -12.88
N LYS A 5 54.65 8.91 -12.48
CA LYS A 5 53.22 8.62 -12.63
C LYS A 5 52.47 9.45 -11.58
N THR A 6 51.90 10.57 -12.02
CA THR A 6 50.90 11.31 -11.24
C THR A 6 49.69 10.41 -11.03
N PHE A 7 49.42 10.06 -9.77
CA PHE A 7 48.29 9.27 -9.34
C PHE A 7 47.01 10.10 -9.57
N ALA A 8 46.30 9.83 -10.66
CA ALA A 8 44.97 10.39 -10.88
C ALA A 8 44.03 9.80 -9.83
N ARG A 9 43.60 10.65 -8.88
CA ARG A 9 42.52 10.37 -7.94
C ARG A 9 41.28 9.98 -8.74
N SER A 10 40.84 8.73 -8.57
CA SER A 10 39.51 8.26 -8.97
C SER A 10 38.44 9.21 -8.41
N PRO A 11 37.52 9.77 -9.23
CA PRO A 11 36.36 10.45 -8.71
C PRO A 11 35.45 9.40 -8.06
N GLY A 12 35.20 9.59 -6.76
CA GLY A 12 34.60 8.60 -5.88
C GLY A 12 33.29 7.99 -6.40
N ALA A 13 33.21 6.67 -6.28
CA ALA A 13 32.01 5.85 -6.41
C ALA A 13 31.02 6.08 -5.24
N MET A 14 30.65 7.34 -4.98
CA MET A 14 29.61 7.74 -4.02
C MET A 14 28.64 8.77 -4.61
N PRO A 15 27.73 8.34 -5.52
CA PRO A 15 26.44 9.02 -5.61
C PRO A 15 25.21 8.12 -5.85
N THR A 16 25.32 6.78 -5.90
CA THR A 16 24.15 5.90 -6.17
C THR A 16 23.46 5.40 -4.90
N ALA A 17 24.21 5.08 -3.84
CA ALA A 17 23.67 4.55 -2.59
C ALA A 17 22.78 5.56 -1.84
N GLY A 18 23.20 6.82 -1.73
CA GLY A 18 22.44 7.87 -1.04
C GLY A 18 21.07 8.16 -1.67
N TRP A 19 20.93 7.94 -2.98
CA TRP A 19 19.68 8.16 -3.70
C TRP A 19 18.66 7.06 -3.43
N GLY A 20 19.12 5.80 -3.36
CA GLY A 20 18.28 4.68 -2.96
C GLY A 20 17.73 4.85 -1.56
N VAL A 21 18.56 5.29 -0.60
CA VAL A 21 18.14 5.52 0.79
C VAL A 21 17.14 6.67 0.90
N ARG A 22 17.37 7.79 0.21
CA ARG A 22 16.41 8.91 0.17
C ARG A 22 15.08 8.52 -0.44
N THR A 23 15.10 7.74 -1.51
CA THR A 23 13.88 7.26 -2.16
C THR A 23 13.11 6.28 -1.26
N PHE A 24 13.83 5.33 -0.63
CA PHE A 24 13.24 4.40 0.32
C PHE A 24 12.59 5.12 1.50
N THR A 25 13.29 6.09 2.10
CA THR A 25 12.78 6.85 3.25
C THR A 25 11.58 7.72 2.89
N ALA A 26 11.61 8.44 1.76
CA ALA A 26 10.49 9.25 1.30
C ALA A 26 9.23 8.39 1.06
N PHE A 27 9.34 7.30 0.29
CA PHE A 27 8.21 6.41 0.04
C PHE A 27 7.74 5.66 1.30
N GLY A 28 8.65 5.40 2.23
CA GLY A 28 8.33 4.84 3.56
C GLY A 28 7.45 5.76 4.39
N ILE A 29 7.85 7.03 4.54
CA ILE A 29 7.08 8.04 5.29
C ILE A 29 5.71 8.25 4.66
N VAL A 30 5.67 8.39 3.33
CA VAL A 30 4.43 8.58 2.59
C VAL A 30 3.52 7.36 2.71
N GLY A 31 4.05 6.15 2.54
CA GLY A 31 3.28 4.91 2.67
C GLY A 31 2.70 4.73 4.07
N LEU A 32 3.48 5.08 5.10
CA LEU A 32 3.02 5.08 6.49
C LEU A 32 1.90 6.10 6.72
N ALA A 33 2.08 7.34 6.24
CA ALA A 33 1.07 8.39 6.37
C ALA A 33 -0.23 8.02 5.65
N ASN A 34 -0.15 7.43 4.45
CA ASN A 34 -1.32 7.05 3.64
C ASN A 34 -2.19 5.96 4.31
N ILE A 35 -1.61 5.13 5.19
CA ILE A 35 -2.36 4.13 5.97
C ILE A 35 -2.94 4.71 7.25
N LEU A 36 -2.21 5.60 7.93
CA LEU A 36 -2.62 6.15 9.22
C LEU A 36 -3.62 7.30 9.13
N LEU A 37 -3.46 8.19 8.15
CA LEU A 37 -4.37 9.34 7.96
C LEU A 37 -5.85 8.95 7.85
N PRO A 38 -6.27 8.02 6.95
CA PRO A 38 -7.67 7.61 6.89
C PRO A 38 -8.11 6.96 8.21
N TYR A 39 -7.24 6.19 8.85
CA TYR A 39 -7.56 5.53 10.12
C TYR A 39 -7.82 6.54 11.26
N LEU A 40 -6.99 7.59 11.39
CA LEU A 40 -7.19 8.64 12.41
C LEU A 40 -8.49 9.42 12.20
N ILE A 41 -8.85 9.68 10.94
CA ILE A 41 -10.10 10.38 10.63
C ILE A 41 -11.29 9.46 10.89
N LEU A 42 -11.26 8.21 10.42
CA LEU A 42 -12.34 7.24 10.63
C LEU A 42 -12.55 6.93 12.13
N SER A 43 -11.47 6.81 12.91
CA SER A 43 -11.55 6.54 14.34
C SER A 43 -12.20 7.70 15.12
N SER A 44 -12.00 8.94 14.67
CA SER A 44 -12.63 10.12 15.27
C SER A 44 -14.14 10.21 15.04
N LEU A 45 -14.62 9.53 14.01
CA LEU A 45 -16.02 9.63 13.57
C LEU A 45 -16.98 8.80 14.41
N TYR A 46 -16.52 8.08 15.45
CA TYR A 46 -17.19 7.23 16.48
C TYR A 46 -18.63 6.75 16.21
N LEU A 47 -19.57 7.62 15.80
CA LEU A 47 -20.85 7.23 15.21
C LEU A 47 -20.78 6.57 13.80
N ILE A 48 -19.60 6.29 13.23
CA ILE A 48 -19.53 5.24 12.19
C ILE A 48 -19.56 3.84 12.81
N VAL A 49 -19.06 3.67 14.04
CA VAL A 49 -19.10 2.42 14.82
C VAL A 49 -20.51 1.86 15.12
N PRO A 50 -21.61 2.63 15.30
CA PRO A 50 -22.97 2.08 15.41
C PRO A 50 -23.51 1.49 14.10
N PHE A 51 -22.86 1.72 12.96
CA PHE A 51 -23.22 0.96 11.76
C PHE A 51 -22.68 -0.47 11.85
N PRO A 52 -23.40 -1.46 11.30
CA PRO A 52 -22.88 -2.82 11.23
C PRO A 52 -21.60 -2.83 10.39
N GLN A 53 -20.64 -3.65 10.77
CA GLN A 53 -19.31 -3.74 10.15
C GLN A 53 -19.34 -3.82 8.60
N PRO A 54 -20.27 -4.56 7.94
CA PRO A 54 -20.37 -4.57 6.48
C PRO A 54 -20.65 -3.20 5.87
N VAL A 55 -21.48 -2.38 6.52
CA VAL A 55 -21.83 -1.03 6.04
C VAL A 55 -20.62 -0.10 6.17
N VAL A 56 -19.87 -0.20 7.27
CA VAL A 56 -18.62 0.55 7.46
C VAL A 56 -17.61 0.21 6.36
N LEU A 57 -17.44 -1.08 6.06
CA LEU A 57 -16.56 -1.55 4.99
C LEU A 57 -16.98 -1.00 3.61
N LEU A 58 -18.28 -0.94 3.31
CA LEU A 58 -18.79 -0.37 2.06
C LEU A 58 -18.50 1.13 1.97
N ILE A 59 -18.74 1.88 3.05
CA ILE A 59 -18.45 3.32 3.12
C ILE A 59 -16.95 3.59 2.95
N GLU A 60 -16.09 2.73 3.50
CA GLU A 60 -14.63 2.87 3.38
C GLU A 60 -14.10 2.44 2.01
N LEU A 61 -14.64 1.38 1.39
CA LEU A 61 -14.03 0.76 0.21
C LEU A 61 -14.66 1.13 -1.12
N LEU A 62 -15.96 1.46 -1.18
CA LEU A 62 -16.61 1.85 -2.45
C LEU A 62 -16.06 3.17 -3.03
N PRO A 63 -15.88 4.25 -2.24
CA PRO A 63 -15.26 5.47 -2.76
C PRO A 63 -13.82 5.24 -3.20
N ALA A 64 -13.07 4.45 -2.42
CA ALA A 64 -11.70 4.09 -2.78
C ALA A 64 -11.65 3.33 -4.12
N LEU A 65 -12.55 2.36 -4.34
CA LEU A 65 -12.64 1.62 -5.59
C LEU A 65 -12.97 2.53 -6.78
N ALA A 66 -13.94 3.44 -6.62
CA ALA A 66 -14.29 4.41 -7.65
C ALA A 66 -13.10 5.30 -8.04
N VAL A 67 -12.35 5.81 -7.04
CA VAL A 67 -11.14 6.60 -7.27
C VAL A 67 -10.06 5.76 -7.96
N LYS A 68 -9.84 4.51 -7.54
CA LYS A 68 -8.83 3.64 -8.19
C LYS A 68 -9.16 3.27 -9.63
N LEU A 69 -10.43 3.26 -10.01
CA LEU A 69 -10.86 3.04 -11.39
C LEU A 69 -10.71 4.30 -12.25
N VAL A 70 -10.99 5.48 -11.71
CA VAL A 70 -11.02 6.73 -12.49
C VAL A 70 -9.66 7.42 -12.52
N LEU A 71 -8.98 7.50 -11.37
CA LEU A 71 -7.79 8.33 -11.19
C LEU A 71 -6.60 7.96 -12.08
N PRO A 72 -6.29 6.67 -12.33
CA PRO A 72 -5.19 6.31 -13.23
C PRO A 72 -5.32 6.92 -14.64
N HIS A 73 -6.55 7.19 -15.10
CA HIS A 73 -6.78 7.84 -16.39
C HIS A 73 -6.52 9.35 -16.36
N ILE A 74 -6.66 9.99 -15.20
CA ILE A 74 -6.53 11.44 -15.01
C ILE A 74 -5.08 11.84 -14.68
N LEU A 75 -4.33 10.94 -14.04
CA LEU A 75 -2.97 11.19 -13.55
C LEU A 75 -2.06 11.82 -14.62
N HIS A 76 -2.19 11.41 -15.88
CA HIS A 76 -1.34 11.89 -16.96
C HIS A 76 -1.58 13.37 -17.33
N TYR A 77 -2.80 13.88 -17.15
CA TYR A 77 -3.15 15.25 -17.54
C TYR A 77 -2.71 16.29 -16.50
N THR A 78 -2.43 15.84 -15.27
CA THR A 78 -2.15 16.74 -14.15
C THR A 78 -0.66 16.72 -13.83
N PRO A 79 0.00 17.88 -13.67
CA PRO A 79 1.41 17.91 -13.34
C PRO A 79 1.68 17.29 -11.97
N HIS A 80 2.73 16.48 -11.89
CA HIS A 80 3.06 15.65 -10.72
C HIS A 80 3.28 16.42 -9.42
N TRP A 81 3.77 17.67 -9.50
CA TRP A 81 4.02 18.51 -8.32
C TRP A 81 2.73 19.00 -7.64
N LEU A 82 1.61 19.02 -8.37
CA LEU A 82 0.32 19.50 -7.86
C LEU A 82 -0.39 18.45 -6.99
N TRP A 83 -0.18 17.15 -7.27
CA TRP A 83 -0.84 16.05 -6.57
C TRP A 83 -0.61 16.03 -5.05
N PRO A 84 0.63 16.14 -4.52
CA PRO A 84 0.84 16.18 -3.08
C PRO A 84 0.17 17.38 -2.41
N LEU A 85 0.08 18.53 -3.09
CA LEU A 85 -0.59 19.73 -2.58
C LEU A 85 -2.11 19.53 -2.52
N LEU A 86 -2.69 18.94 -3.58
CA LEU A 86 -4.11 18.58 -3.61
C LEU A 86 -4.44 17.57 -2.50
N LEU A 87 -3.65 16.50 -2.37
CA LEU A 87 -3.81 15.50 -1.32
C LEU A 87 -3.70 16.12 0.08
N ALA A 88 -2.70 16.99 0.31
CA ALA A 88 -2.55 17.68 1.58
C ALA A 88 -3.75 18.59 1.89
N SER A 89 -4.26 19.33 0.89
CA SER A 89 -5.45 20.16 1.05
C SER A 89 -6.69 19.35 1.41
N CYS A 90 -6.91 18.21 0.75
CA CYS A 90 -8.01 17.29 1.06
C CYS A 90 -7.87 16.68 2.45
N TRP A 91 -6.66 16.30 2.87
CA TRP A 91 -6.41 15.78 4.21
C TRP A 91 -6.66 16.83 5.29
N ILE A 92 -6.15 18.05 5.11
CA ILE A 92 -6.39 19.17 6.04
C ILE A 92 -7.89 19.44 6.15
N LEU A 93 -8.61 19.49 5.02
CA LEU A 93 -10.05 19.68 5.00
C LEU A 93 -10.78 18.56 5.74
N ALA A 94 -10.42 17.29 5.49
CA ALA A 94 -11.01 16.14 6.17
C ALA A 94 -10.73 16.16 7.68
N THR A 95 -9.52 16.54 8.11
CA THR A 95 -9.16 16.67 9.53
C THR A 95 -9.93 17.81 10.20
N ILE A 96 -10.06 18.97 9.55
CA ILE A 96 -10.85 20.09 10.07
C ILE A 96 -12.32 19.69 10.20
N ALA A 97 -12.89 19.06 9.17
CA ALA A 97 -14.28 18.61 9.18
C ALA A 97 -14.53 17.55 10.27
N ALA A 98 -13.61 16.61 10.47
CA ALA A 98 -13.69 15.61 11.52
C ALA A 98 -13.62 16.23 12.93
N ASN A 99 -12.73 17.20 13.14
CA ASN A 99 -12.58 17.91 14.42
C ASN A 99 -13.81 18.78 14.73
N ALA A 100 -14.34 19.47 13.72
CA ALA A 100 -15.49 20.34 13.84
C ALA A 100 -16.83 19.60 14.03
N ALA A 101 -16.91 18.31 13.70
CA ALA A 101 -18.14 17.53 13.80
C ALA A 101 -18.45 17.13 15.27
N PRO A 102 -19.44 17.74 15.96
CA PRO A 102 -19.81 17.32 17.33
C PRO A 102 -20.24 15.84 17.42
N PRO A 103 -20.20 15.25 18.63
CA PRO A 103 -20.58 13.84 18.84
C PRO A 103 -22.02 13.51 18.44
N ASN A 104 -22.91 14.49 18.27
CA ASN A 104 -24.31 14.31 17.84
C ASN A 104 -24.58 14.72 16.36
N VAL A 105 -23.56 14.88 15.52
CA VAL A 105 -23.75 15.17 14.08
C VAL A 105 -24.56 14.09 13.38
N ILE A 106 -25.50 14.52 12.53
CA ILE A 106 -26.32 13.65 11.67
C ILE A 106 -25.45 12.71 10.80
N ALA A 107 -25.91 11.47 10.65
CA ALA A 107 -25.17 10.41 9.96
C ALA A 107 -24.62 10.79 8.55
N PRO A 108 -25.36 11.50 7.68
CA PRO A 108 -24.88 11.81 6.32
C PRO A 108 -23.58 12.63 6.28
N ILE A 109 -23.42 13.58 7.21
CA ILE A 109 -22.21 14.42 7.27
C ILE A 109 -20.99 13.57 7.63
N ARG A 110 -21.14 12.58 8.51
CA ARG A 110 -20.04 11.68 8.88
C ARG A 110 -19.64 10.76 7.75
N VAL A 111 -20.65 10.22 7.05
CA VAL A 111 -20.43 9.43 5.85
C VAL A 111 -19.69 10.26 4.81
N LEU A 112 -20.07 11.52 4.61
CA LEU A 112 -19.37 12.43 3.69
C LEU A 112 -17.89 12.64 4.07
N ILE A 113 -17.59 12.85 5.36
CA ILE A 113 -16.19 12.99 5.84
C ILE A 113 -15.41 11.69 5.61
N ALA A 114 -16.02 10.53 5.90
CA ALA A 114 -15.41 9.22 5.66
C ALA A 114 -15.16 8.94 4.18
N VAL A 115 -16.12 9.28 3.32
CA VAL A 115 -16.00 9.19 1.86
C VAL A 115 -14.85 10.07 1.36
N LEU A 116 -14.73 11.30 1.86
CA LEU A 116 -13.63 12.20 1.52
C LEU A 116 -12.27 11.63 1.96
N ALA A 117 -12.17 11.11 3.19
CA ALA A 117 -10.95 10.50 3.70
C ALA A 117 -10.55 9.24 2.91
N SER A 118 -11.52 8.38 2.59
CA SER A 118 -11.32 7.18 1.77
C SER A 118 -10.86 7.53 0.35
N ALA A 119 -11.55 8.48 -0.31
CA ALA A 119 -11.19 8.94 -1.64
C ALA A 119 -9.79 9.54 -1.68
N THR A 120 -9.41 10.32 -0.66
CA THR A 120 -8.08 10.93 -0.55
C THR A 120 -6.99 9.87 -0.34
N ALA A 121 -7.23 8.87 0.50
CA ALA A 121 -6.28 7.76 0.71
C ALA A 121 -6.08 6.91 -0.56
N ALA A 122 -7.16 6.63 -1.29
CA ALA A 122 -7.11 5.92 -2.55
C ALA A 122 -6.38 6.74 -3.63
N ALA A 123 -6.61 8.05 -3.67
CA ALA A 123 -5.91 8.93 -4.59
C ALA A 123 -4.41 9.00 -4.31
N GLY A 124 -4.03 9.08 -3.03
CA GLY A 124 -2.64 8.98 -2.58
C GLY A 124 -1.99 7.67 -3.01
N GLU A 125 -2.64 6.54 -2.72
CA GLU A 125 -2.14 5.22 -3.11
C GLU A 125 -1.89 5.11 -4.61
N VAL A 126 -2.87 5.47 -5.45
CA VAL A 126 -2.75 5.39 -6.91
C VAL A 126 -1.64 6.31 -7.43
N PHE A 127 -1.57 7.54 -6.89
CA PHE A 127 -0.51 8.47 -7.24
C PHE A 127 0.88 7.87 -6.92
N PHE A 128 1.14 7.46 -5.68
CA PHE A 128 2.45 6.95 -5.28
C PHE A 128 2.79 5.60 -5.94
N LEU A 129 1.82 4.72 -6.17
CA LEU A 129 2.02 3.49 -6.95
C LEU A 129 2.37 3.80 -8.41
N SER A 130 1.75 4.79 -9.04
CA SER A 130 2.13 5.23 -10.39
C SER A 130 3.58 5.72 -10.46
N GLN A 131 4.06 6.37 -9.39
CA GLN A 131 5.43 6.90 -9.29
C GLN A 131 6.49 5.78 -9.24
N LEU A 132 6.12 4.56 -8.87
CA LEU A 132 7.05 3.43 -8.81
C LEU A 132 7.70 3.15 -10.17
N SER A 133 7.00 3.43 -11.28
CA SER A 133 7.57 3.34 -12.64
C SER A 133 8.82 4.19 -12.80
N ARG A 134 8.91 5.34 -12.11
CA ARG A 134 10.02 6.28 -12.20
C ARG A 134 11.12 6.00 -11.21
N TYR A 135 10.76 5.75 -9.95
CA TYR A 135 11.73 5.61 -8.86
C TYR A 135 12.20 4.16 -8.64
N GLY A 136 11.56 3.20 -9.31
CA GLY A 136 11.98 1.80 -9.36
C GLY A 136 11.89 1.05 -8.04
N LYS A 137 12.76 0.05 -7.88
CA LYS A 137 12.67 -0.92 -6.78
C LYS A 137 12.84 -0.29 -5.39
N ALA A 138 13.70 0.72 -5.23
CA ALA A 138 13.89 1.39 -3.94
C ALA A 138 12.61 2.05 -3.42
N ALA A 139 11.83 2.66 -4.33
CA ALA A 139 10.52 3.21 -4.00
C ALA A 139 9.51 2.12 -3.62
N LEU A 140 9.51 0.98 -4.31
CA LEU A 140 8.65 -0.14 -3.96
C LEU A 140 8.96 -0.67 -2.55
N ALA A 141 10.24 -0.85 -2.21
CA ALA A 141 10.63 -1.26 -0.86
C ALA A 141 10.20 -0.24 0.20
N GLY A 142 10.43 1.04 -0.07
CA GLY A 142 10.02 2.12 0.83
C GLY A 142 8.50 2.09 1.05
N TRP A 143 7.73 2.13 -0.04
CA TRP A 143 6.28 2.12 -0.01
C TRP A 143 5.72 0.89 0.70
N GLY A 144 6.17 -0.31 0.32
CA GLY A 144 5.71 -1.55 0.91
C GLY A 144 6.05 -1.64 2.40
N THR A 145 7.26 -1.27 2.79
CA THR A 145 7.67 -1.26 4.21
C THR A 145 6.88 -0.23 5.01
N GLY A 146 6.76 1.00 4.51
CA GLY A 146 6.03 2.08 5.18
C GLY A 146 4.56 1.75 5.39
N THR A 147 3.89 1.20 4.37
CA THR A 147 2.49 0.78 4.48
C THR A 147 2.30 -0.39 5.46
N ALA A 148 3.23 -1.35 5.55
CA ALA A 148 3.16 -2.43 6.53
C ALA A 148 3.41 -1.94 7.97
N VAL A 149 4.38 -1.04 8.17
CA VAL A 149 4.62 -0.41 9.48
C VAL A 149 3.42 0.43 9.91
N GLY A 150 2.82 1.19 8.99
CA GLY A 150 1.57 1.90 9.22
C GLY A 150 0.42 0.96 9.59
N GLY A 151 0.36 -0.23 8.98
CA GLY A 151 -0.58 -1.29 9.34
C GLY A 151 -0.36 -1.85 10.76
N ALA A 152 0.89 -2.08 11.15
CA ALA A 152 1.25 -2.50 12.51
C ALA A 152 0.84 -1.44 13.54
N LEU A 153 1.15 -0.17 13.27
CA LEU A 153 0.76 0.93 14.14
C LEU A 153 -0.77 1.06 14.22
N ARG A 154 -1.50 0.93 13.10
CA ARG A 154 -2.97 0.91 13.07
C ARG A 154 -3.56 -0.18 13.97
N ALA A 155 -2.93 -1.36 14.06
CA ALA A 155 -3.40 -2.46 14.90
C ALA A 155 -3.27 -2.17 16.40
N VAL A 156 -2.18 -1.50 16.81
CA VAL A 156 -1.84 -1.28 18.23
C VAL A 156 -2.31 0.07 18.75
N LEU A 157 -2.47 1.07 17.88
CA LEU A 157 -2.84 2.43 18.26
C LEU A 157 -4.08 2.52 19.17
N PRO A 158 -5.20 1.78 18.92
CA PRO A 158 -6.35 1.90 19.79
C PRO A 158 -6.04 1.42 21.22
N VAL A 159 -5.36 0.29 21.41
CA VAL A 159 -4.97 -0.19 22.75
C VAL A 159 -3.96 0.73 23.43
N LEU A 160 -2.97 1.22 22.68
CA LEU A 160 -1.98 2.17 23.21
C LEU A 160 -2.66 3.43 23.77
N VAL A 161 -3.60 3.99 23.00
CA VAL A 161 -4.25 5.25 23.35
C VAL A 161 -5.31 5.06 24.44
N THR A 162 -6.17 4.05 24.33
CA THR A 162 -7.30 3.89 25.25
C THR A 162 -6.92 3.18 26.54
N ILE A 163 -6.05 2.16 26.49
CA ILE A 163 -5.69 1.35 27.66
C ILE A 163 -4.45 1.91 28.35
N GLN A 164 -3.39 2.25 27.62
CA GLN A 164 -2.14 2.72 28.26
C GLN A 164 -2.17 4.20 28.61
N MET A 165 -2.68 5.04 27.70
CA MET A 165 -2.73 6.50 27.93
C MET A 165 -4.04 6.97 28.58
N GLY A 166 -5.09 6.14 28.58
CA GLY A 166 -6.40 6.50 29.14
C GLY A 166 -7.10 7.63 28.38
N VAL A 167 -6.73 7.88 27.12
CA VAL A 167 -7.26 8.99 26.32
C VAL A 167 -8.25 8.45 25.29
N MET A 168 -9.29 9.24 24.99
CA MET A 168 -10.23 8.93 23.91
C MET A 168 -9.53 8.94 22.56
N LEU A 169 -9.80 7.95 21.70
CA LEU A 169 -9.18 7.82 20.37
C LEU A 169 -9.40 9.05 19.47
N ARG A 170 -10.48 9.80 19.71
CA ARG A 170 -10.79 11.05 19.02
C ARG A 170 -9.75 12.16 19.26
N SER A 171 -9.04 12.18 20.40
CA SER A 171 -8.03 13.21 20.67
C SER A 171 -6.80 13.09 19.74
N VAL A 172 -6.63 11.92 19.12
CA VAL A 172 -5.47 11.59 18.27
C VAL A 172 -5.61 12.20 16.87
N THR A 173 -6.75 12.78 16.50
CA THR A 173 -6.93 13.48 15.22
C THR A 173 -5.94 14.61 15.00
N GLY A 174 -5.47 15.26 16.08
CA GLY A 174 -4.45 16.30 16.00
C GLY A 174 -3.15 15.81 15.36
N TYR A 175 -2.82 14.52 15.49
CA TYR A 175 -1.63 13.94 14.86
C TYR A 175 -1.73 13.82 13.33
N ALA A 176 -2.92 13.95 12.76
CA ALA A 176 -3.09 13.96 11.31
C ALA A 176 -2.34 15.15 10.67
N TYR A 177 -2.29 16.32 11.30
CA TYR A 177 -1.54 17.48 10.77
C TYR A 177 -0.04 17.20 10.65
N TYR A 178 0.55 16.52 11.64
CA TYR A 178 1.96 16.11 11.58
C TYR A 178 2.22 15.10 10.48
N LEU A 179 1.30 14.14 10.26
CA LEU A 179 1.41 13.17 9.16
C LEU A 179 1.26 13.84 7.78
N VAL A 180 0.37 14.82 7.63
CA VAL A 180 0.26 15.60 6.39
C VAL A 180 1.54 16.41 6.13
N ALA A 181 2.06 17.08 7.17
CA ALA A 181 3.33 17.81 7.06
C ALA A 181 4.48 16.87 6.68
N ALA A 182 4.56 15.69 7.30
CA ALA A 182 5.56 14.68 6.97
C ALA A 182 5.42 14.17 5.53
N LEU A 183 4.20 13.98 5.01
CA LEU A 183 3.94 13.58 3.63
C LEU A 183 4.44 14.64 2.63
N VAL A 184 4.13 15.91 2.88
CA VAL A 184 4.57 17.03 2.03
C VAL A 184 6.10 17.19 2.09
N ALA A 185 6.68 17.15 3.29
CA ALA A 185 8.13 17.23 3.48
C ALA A 185 8.86 16.05 2.81
N ALA A 186 8.33 14.83 2.95
CA ALA A 186 8.88 13.65 2.29
C ALA A 186 8.91 13.80 0.76
N TYR A 187 7.85 14.38 0.17
CA TYR A 187 7.80 14.57 -1.28
C TYR A 187 8.71 15.70 -1.77
N PHE A 188 8.71 16.87 -1.12
CA PHE A 188 9.46 18.04 -1.64
C PHE A 188 10.92 18.11 -1.18
N MET A 189 11.22 17.65 0.04
CA MET A 189 12.57 17.75 0.61
C MET A 189 13.36 16.45 0.47
N VAL A 190 12.72 15.31 0.74
CA VAL A 190 13.43 14.02 0.80
C VAL A 190 13.55 13.40 -0.59
N LEU A 191 12.46 13.40 -1.36
CA LEU A 191 12.41 12.76 -2.67
C LEU A 191 13.29 13.52 -3.70
N PRO A 192 14.21 12.82 -4.39
CA PRO A 192 15.03 13.46 -5.41
C PRO A 192 14.21 13.85 -6.64
N SER A 193 14.58 14.95 -7.31
CA SER A 193 13.88 15.41 -8.51
C SER A 193 13.97 14.38 -9.65
N SER A 194 12.82 14.02 -10.23
CA SER A 194 12.69 13.03 -11.31
C SER A 194 13.49 13.38 -12.57
N GLN A 195 13.68 14.68 -12.85
CA GLN A 195 14.51 15.15 -13.97
C GLN A 195 16.01 14.79 -13.79
N SER A 196 16.50 14.73 -12.56
CA SER A 196 17.86 14.28 -12.29
C SER A 196 18.06 12.79 -12.57
N GLN A 197 16.99 11.97 -12.51
CA GLN A 197 17.07 10.53 -12.75
C GLN A 197 17.13 10.22 -14.24
N ARG A 198 16.29 10.85 -15.07
CA ARG A 198 16.36 10.71 -16.54
C ARG A 198 17.68 11.22 -17.12
N ARG A 199 18.20 12.33 -16.59
CA ARG A 199 19.48 12.90 -17.04
C ARG A 199 20.69 12.04 -16.63
N LYS A 200 20.61 11.31 -15.51
CA LYS A 200 21.65 10.37 -15.07
C LYS A 200 21.56 9.00 -15.74
N SER A 201 20.36 8.45 -15.97
CA SER A 201 20.22 7.21 -16.75
C SER A 201 20.75 7.41 -18.17
N LEU A 202 20.43 8.54 -18.78
CA LEU A 202 20.98 8.93 -20.07
C LEU A 202 22.50 9.11 -20.01
N ALA A 203 23.04 9.72 -18.95
CA ALA A 203 24.49 9.88 -18.79
C ALA A 203 25.23 8.53 -18.61
N ILE A 204 24.63 7.55 -17.93
CA ILE A 204 25.18 6.21 -17.73
C ILE A 204 25.12 5.42 -19.05
N GLU A 205 24.02 5.48 -19.79
CA GLU A 205 23.92 4.88 -21.14
C GLU A 205 24.94 5.49 -22.11
N THR A 206 25.12 6.82 -22.10
CA THR A 206 26.13 7.48 -22.94
C THR A 206 27.56 7.19 -22.49
N GLY A 207 27.78 6.92 -21.19
CA GLY A 207 29.08 6.56 -20.65
C GLY A 207 29.50 5.14 -21.03
N PHE A 208 28.55 4.19 -21.05
CA PHE A 208 28.80 2.81 -21.44
C PHE A 208 28.94 2.67 -22.97
N ALA A 209 28.21 3.49 -23.75
CA ALA A 209 28.39 3.54 -25.20
C ALA A 209 29.72 4.18 -25.65
N ALA A 210 30.39 4.95 -24.77
CA ALA A 210 31.66 5.59 -25.09
C ALA A 210 32.88 4.66 -24.91
N GLU A 211 32.74 3.52 -24.22
CA GLU A 211 33.82 2.54 -24.06
C GLU A 211 33.86 1.47 -25.16
N ASP A 212 32.76 1.29 -25.93
CA ASP A 212 32.63 0.21 -26.93
C ASP A 212 32.65 0.67 -28.41
N GLY A 213 33.01 1.92 -28.73
CA GLY A 213 33.00 2.35 -30.14
C GLY A 213 33.72 3.65 -30.45
N ALA A 214 35.05 3.60 -30.60
CA ALA A 214 35.76 4.63 -31.33
C ALA A 214 35.60 4.39 -32.85
N VAL A 215 35.31 5.49 -33.58
CA VAL A 215 35.28 5.66 -35.05
C VAL A 215 33.93 5.37 -35.74
N SER A 216 33.08 6.40 -35.91
CA SER A 216 32.86 7.05 -37.21
C SER A 216 31.84 8.19 -37.16
N GLU A 217 32.27 9.33 -37.70
CA GLU A 217 31.54 10.45 -38.32
C GLU A 217 30.55 11.35 -37.54
N LYS A 218 30.97 12.62 -37.51
CA LYS A 218 30.24 13.84 -37.17
C LYS A 218 29.13 14.15 -38.20
N LEU A 219 28.16 14.95 -37.74
CA LEU A 219 27.36 15.95 -38.49
C LEU A 219 25.85 15.72 -38.68
N GLY A 220 25.22 14.70 -38.06
CA GLY A 220 23.76 14.49 -38.15
C GLY A 220 22.92 14.74 -36.88
N SER A 221 23.52 14.81 -35.69
CA SER A 221 22.80 14.51 -34.43
C SER A 221 22.21 15.71 -33.66
N GLN A 222 22.35 16.94 -34.17
CA GLN A 222 21.85 18.14 -33.47
C GLN A 222 20.41 18.54 -33.86
N LYS A 223 19.87 18.03 -34.98
CA LYS A 223 18.48 18.28 -35.39
C LYS A 223 17.47 17.25 -34.87
N SER A 224 17.91 16.06 -34.46
CA SER A 224 17.04 14.97 -33.98
C SER A 224 16.68 15.06 -32.50
N SER A 225 17.45 15.79 -31.68
CA SER A 225 17.16 15.95 -30.24
C SER A 225 16.15 17.07 -29.94
N LEU A 226 16.04 18.09 -30.80
CA LEU A 226 14.97 19.09 -30.72
C LEU A 226 13.63 18.56 -31.29
N LEU A 227 13.68 17.65 -32.26
CA LEU A 227 12.50 16.98 -32.85
C LEU A 227 11.93 15.84 -31.99
N ALA A 228 12.63 15.38 -30.96
CA ALA A 228 12.08 14.44 -29.97
C ALA A 228 11.09 15.11 -29.00
N THR A 229 10.99 16.45 -29.04
CA THR A 229 10.05 17.26 -28.26
C THR A 229 8.67 17.39 -28.93
N GLU A 230 8.47 16.82 -30.13
CA GLU A 230 7.22 16.90 -30.91
C GLU A 230 6.67 15.54 -31.33
N ARG A 231 6.57 14.60 -30.38
CA ARG A 231 5.76 13.38 -30.59
C ARG A 231 4.93 12.98 -29.37
N CYS A 232 4.33 13.94 -28.68
CA CYS A 232 3.04 13.69 -28.05
C CYS A 232 1.99 13.81 -29.14
N SER A 233 1.70 12.72 -29.86
CA SER A 233 0.44 12.66 -30.59
C SER A 233 -0.65 12.95 -29.57
N SER A 234 -1.41 14.02 -29.80
CA SER A 234 -2.60 14.39 -29.05
C SER A 234 -3.65 13.31 -29.27
N PHE A 235 -3.47 12.15 -28.66
CA PHE A 235 -4.50 11.14 -28.60
C PHE A 235 -5.67 11.73 -27.82
N SER A 236 -6.87 11.62 -28.39
CA SER A 236 -8.10 11.97 -27.67
C SER A 236 -8.15 11.20 -26.36
N PHE A 237 -8.67 11.84 -25.30
CA PHE A 237 -8.90 11.20 -24.01
C PHE A 237 -9.58 9.84 -24.17
N TRP A 238 -10.54 9.75 -25.10
CA TRP A 238 -11.29 8.54 -25.42
C TRP A 238 -10.44 7.42 -26.05
N ASP A 239 -9.50 7.76 -26.95
CA ASP A 239 -8.62 6.77 -27.58
C ASP A 239 -7.63 6.19 -26.59
N ARG A 240 -7.17 7.02 -25.64
CA ARG A 240 -6.31 6.56 -24.56
C ARG A 240 -7.09 5.77 -23.52
N PHE A 241 -8.28 6.23 -23.14
CA PHE A 241 -9.17 5.50 -22.24
C PHE A 241 -9.47 4.11 -22.80
N ARG A 242 -9.83 4.01 -24.08
CA ARG A 242 -10.09 2.72 -24.74
C ARG A 242 -8.87 1.80 -24.72
N ARG A 243 -7.67 2.32 -25.03
CA ARG A 243 -6.41 1.54 -24.97
C ARG A 243 -6.09 1.08 -23.54
N ASN A 244 -6.23 1.97 -22.57
CA ASN A 244 -5.95 1.67 -21.16
C ASN A 244 -6.94 0.65 -20.60
N THR A 245 -8.22 0.73 -20.97
CA THR A 245 -9.24 -0.25 -20.61
C THR A 245 -9.00 -1.62 -21.28
N LEU A 246 -8.47 -1.64 -22.50
CA LEU A 246 -8.05 -2.88 -23.18
C LEU A 246 -6.81 -3.52 -22.54
N LEU A 247 -5.82 -2.70 -22.15
CA LEU A 247 -4.64 -3.16 -21.41
C LEU A 247 -5.05 -3.73 -20.04
N LEU A 248 -5.96 -3.02 -19.35
CA LEU A 248 -6.55 -3.45 -18.10
C LEU A 248 -7.24 -4.80 -18.28
N SER A 249 -8.13 -4.96 -19.27
CA SER A 249 -9.02 -6.12 -19.38
C SER A 249 -8.34 -7.44 -19.75
N ASN A 250 -7.25 -7.43 -20.53
CA ASN A 250 -6.78 -8.67 -21.14
C ASN A 250 -5.58 -9.31 -20.43
N LYS A 251 -4.52 -8.53 -20.20
CA LYS A 251 -3.21 -9.03 -19.74
C LYS A 251 -2.86 -8.58 -18.32
N LEU A 252 -3.19 -7.33 -17.96
CA LEU A 252 -2.92 -6.79 -16.63
C LEU A 252 -3.84 -7.42 -15.57
N LEU A 253 -5.13 -7.59 -15.90
CA LEU A 253 -6.13 -8.17 -15.00
C LEU A 253 -5.74 -9.60 -14.58
N ARG A 254 -5.50 -10.47 -15.55
CA ARG A 254 -5.19 -11.88 -15.29
C ARG A 254 -3.84 -12.13 -14.63
N LEU A 255 -2.84 -11.28 -14.88
CA LEU A 255 -1.46 -11.56 -14.44
C LEU A 255 -1.12 -10.90 -13.10
N TYR A 256 -1.71 -9.75 -12.78
CA TYR A 256 -1.32 -8.96 -11.60
C TYR A 256 -2.49 -8.57 -10.69
N ILE A 257 -3.66 -8.27 -11.26
CA ILE A 257 -4.83 -7.86 -10.46
C ILE A 257 -5.46 -9.09 -9.78
N ASP A 258 -5.70 -10.18 -10.50
CA ASP A 258 -6.34 -11.38 -9.95
C ASP A 258 -5.53 -12.02 -8.80
N PRO A 259 -4.19 -12.20 -8.92
CA PRO A 259 -3.40 -12.74 -7.80
C PRO A 259 -3.43 -11.81 -6.59
N LEU A 260 -3.38 -10.50 -6.80
CA LEU A 260 -3.41 -9.53 -5.70
C LEU A 260 -4.79 -9.51 -5.03
N LEU A 261 -5.88 -9.59 -5.80
CA LEU A 261 -7.24 -9.72 -5.31
C LEU A 261 -7.38 -10.97 -4.44
N LEU A 262 -6.94 -12.13 -4.92
CA LEU A 262 -7.10 -13.38 -4.20
C LEU A 262 -6.30 -13.40 -2.90
N VAL A 263 -5.03 -12.97 -2.95
CA VAL A 263 -4.17 -12.83 -1.76
C VAL A 263 -4.81 -11.89 -0.74
N THR A 264 -5.34 -10.76 -1.20
CA THR A 264 -5.90 -9.73 -0.32
C THR A 264 -7.30 -10.08 0.20
N ALA A 265 -8.07 -10.89 -0.53
CA ALA A 265 -9.31 -11.46 -0.05
C ALA A 265 -9.05 -12.48 1.06
N THR A 266 -8.12 -13.41 0.84
CA THR A 266 -7.77 -14.43 1.84
C THR A 266 -7.22 -13.80 3.12
N GLN A 267 -6.32 -12.82 3.02
CA GLN A 267 -5.74 -12.20 4.23
C GLN A 267 -6.82 -11.48 5.08
N VAL A 268 -7.75 -10.76 4.44
CA VAL A 268 -8.76 -9.96 5.14
C VAL A 268 -9.85 -10.85 5.70
N PHE A 269 -10.18 -11.93 4.98
CA PHE A 269 -11.07 -12.98 5.49
C PHE A 269 -10.54 -13.55 6.81
N ILE A 270 -9.25 -13.90 6.87
CA ILE A 270 -8.64 -14.39 8.12
C ILE A 270 -8.63 -13.29 9.18
N LEU A 271 -8.15 -12.09 8.86
CA LEU A 271 -8.00 -11.02 9.84
C LEU A 271 -9.33 -10.54 10.43
N SER A 272 -10.41 -10.57 9.64
CA SER A 272 -11.73 -10.10 10.06
C SER A 272 -12.62 -11.22 10.59
N GLY A 273 -12.50 -12.44 10.07
CA GLY A 273 -13.44 -13.53 10.36
C GLY A 273 -13.02 -14.48 11.48
N THR A 274 -11.72 -14.62 11.77
CA THR A 274 -11.25 -15.58 12.78
C THR A 274 -11.18 -15.05 14.22
N PRO A 275 -10.80 -13.78 14.52
CA PRO A 275 -10.49 -13.39 15.90
C PRO A 275 -11.67 -13.48 16.88
N ARG A 276 -12.90 -13.12 16.47
CA ARG A 276 -14.07 -13.27 17.35
C ARG A 276 -14.57 -14.70 17.46
N ALA A 277 -14.41 -15.46 16.39
CA ALA A 277 -14.82 -16.85 16.34
C ALA A 277 -13.85 -17.78 17.07
N SER A 278 -12.63 -17.34 17.40
CA SER A 278 -11.64 -18.17 18.08
C SER A 278 -11.99 -18.39 19.56
N ILE A 279 -11.32 -19.39 20.14
CA ILE A 279 -11.40 -19.69 21.56
C ILE A 279 -10.92 -18.49 22.39
N SER A 280 -11.54 -18.29 23.55
CA SER A 280 -11.14 -17.34 24.59
C SER A 280 -9.87 -17.87 25.22
N LEU A 281 -8.76 -17.19 24.95
CA LEU A 281 -7.43 -17.65 25.31
C LEU A 281 -7.05 -17.17 26.72
N PRO A 282 -6.57 -18.06 27.61
CA PRO A 282 -6.06 -17.66 28.92
C PRO A 282 -4.79 -16.81 28.73
N GLY A 283 -4.78 -15.61 29.32
CA GLY A 283 -3.67 -14.65 29.22
C GLY A 283 -4.09 -13.26 28.74
N PHE A 284 -5.28 -13.12 28.16
CA PHE A 284 -5.84 -11.83 27.74
C PHE A 284 -6.94 -11.37 28.67
N SER A 285 -6.83 -10.13 29.17
CA SER A 285 -7.85 -9.50 30.03
C SER A 285 -9.12 -9.08 29.27
N GLY A 286 -9.04 -8.95 27.94
CA GLY A 286 -10.20 -8.65 27.10
C GLY A 286 -9.95 -8.83 25.61
N TYR A 287 -11.04 -8.91 24.85
CA TYR A 287 -11.04 -9.11 23.39
C TYR A 287 -10.24 -8.03 22.65
N SER A 288 -10.27 -6.78 23.12
CA SER A 288 -9.54 -5.66 22.49
C SER A 288 -8.02 -5.85 22.53
N MET A 289 -7.49 -6.42 23.62
CA MET A 289 -6.07 -6.71 23.76
C MET A 289 -5.67 -7.89 22.85
N PHE A 290 -6.48 -8.95 22.83
CA PHE A 290 -6.29 -10.08 21.92
C PHE A 290 -6.32 -9.64 20.45
N LEU A 291 -7.31 -8.84 20.04
CA LEU A 291 -7.45 -8.35 18.68
C LEU A 291 -6.24 -7.49 18.26
N SER A 292 -5.74 -6.64 19.17
CA SER A 292 -4.55 -5.82 18.93
C SER A 292 -3.31 -6.69 18.73
N GLU A 293 -3.07 -7.69 19.59
CA GLU A 293 -1.92 -8.59 19.45
C GLU A 293 -2.02 -9.49 18.22
N TYR A 294 -3.20 -10.02 17.92
CA TYR A 294 -3.46 -10.80 16.71
C TYR A 294 -3.20 -9.98 15.45
N GLY A 295 -3.72 -8.75 15.40
CA GLY A 295 -3.46 -7.81 14.31
C GLY A 295 -1.98 -7.45 14.21
N LEU A 296 -1.30 -7.22 15.34
CA LEU A 296 0.13 -6.93 15.37
C LEU A 296 0.96 -8.11 14.85
N ALA A 297 0.67 -9.35 15.26
CA ALA A 297 1.37 -10.54 14.80
C ALA A 297 1.29 -10.70 13.28
N PHE A 298 0.10 -10.52 12.70
CA PHE A 298 -0.09 -10.49 11.25
C PHE A 298 0.77 -9.40 10.59
N GLN A 299 0.77 -8.18 11.15
CA GLN A 299 1.52 -7.07 10.57
C GLN A 299 3.03 -7.22 10.73
N ILE A 300 3.54 -7.85 11.79
CA ILE A 300 4.96 -8.19 11.95
C ILE A 300 5.40 -9.10 10.80
N GLY A 301 4.64 -10.17 10.52
CA GLY A 301 4.90 -11.03 9.38
C GLY A 301 4.95 -10.25 8.06
N ASN A 302 3.99 -9.34 7.87
CA ASN A 302 3.90 -8.49 6.67
C ASN A 302 5.08 -7.49 6.57
N VAL A 303 5.50 -6.86 7.66
CA VAL A 303 6.67 -5.97 7.71
C VAL A 303 7.95 -6.73 7.38
N VAL A 304 8.16 -7.90 7.98
CA VAL A 304 9.30 -8.77 7.69
C VAL A 304 9.29 -9.20 6.22
N ALA A 305 8.12 -9.57 5.68
CA ALA A 305 7.96 -9.90 4.26
C ALA A 305 8.39 -8.75 3.35
N ARG A 306 7.86 -7.55 3.60
CA ARG A 306 7.99 -6.41 2.72
C ARG A 306 9.39 -5.78 2.77
N SER A 307 10.02 -5.79 3.93
CA SER A 307 11.40 -5.32 4.09
C SER A 307 12.43 -6.27 3.45
N THR A 308 12.17 -7.59 3.44
CA THR A 308 13.11 -8.60 2.92
C THR A 308 12.85 -9.01 1.47
N ALA A 309 11.66 -8.75 0.91
CA ALA A 309 11.26 -9.25 -0.42
C ALA A 309 12.13 -8.76 -1.58
N LEU A 310 12.79 -7.61 -1.47
CA LEU A 310 13.71 -7.15 -2.53
C LEU A 310 15.08 -7.86 -2.48
N LEU A 311 15.44 -8.43 -1.33
CA LEU A 311 16.69 -9.19 -1.16
C LEU A 311 16.49 -10.64 -1.65
N PHE A 312 15.34 -11.23 -1.32
CA PHE A 312 15.04 -12.63 -1.66
C PHE A 312 14.01 -12.69 -2.77
N ARG A 313 14.46 -12.71 -4.02
CA ARG A 313 13.55 -12.81 -5.16
C ARG A 313 13.08 -14.26 -5.36
N VAL A 314 11.82 -14.55 -5.05
CA VAL A 314 11.25 -15.88 -5.29
C VAL A 314 10.93 -16.06 -6.77
N ARG A 315 11.59 -17.03 -7.39
CA ARG A 315 11.38 -17.44 -8.79
C ARG A 315 10.05 -18.17 -9.02
N ARG A 316 9.35 -18.59 -7.96
CA ARG A 316 8.11 -19.40 -8.01
C ARG A 316 6.98 -18.80 -7.15
N PRO A 317 6.25 -17.76 -7.63
CA PRO A 317 5.14 -17.15 -6.89
C PRO A 317 4.03 -18.14 -6.51
N ARG A 318 3.85 -19.21 -7.31
CA ARG A 318 2.88 -20.28 -7.04
C ARG A 318 3.11 -20.99 -5.70
N LEU A 319 4.36 -21.14 -5.27
CA LEU A 319 4.68 -21.79 -4.00
C LEU A 319 4.21 -20.93 -2.82
N VAL A 320 4.52 -19.63 -2.84
CA VAL A 320 4.11 -18.69 -1.79
C VAL A 320 2.59 -18.59 -1.74
N PHE A 321 1.93 -18.60 -2.89
CA PHE A 321 0.47 -18.64 -2.97
C PHE A 321 -0.12 -19.93 -2.39
N ALA A 322 0.48 -21.09 -2.67
CA ALA A 322 0.06 -22.36 -2.06
C ALA A 322 0.28 -22.37 -0.54
N MET A 323 1.39 -21.81 -0.05
CA MET A 323 1.65 -21.65 1.38
C MET A 323 0.63 -20.72 2.05
N LEU A 324 0.28 -19.60 1.40
CA LEU A 324 -0.76 -18.70 1.89
C LEU A 324 -2.09 -19.46 2.09
N LEU A 325 -2.51 -20.24 1.09
CA LEU A 325 -3.73 -21.04 1.17
C LEU A 325 -3.65 -22.09 2.28
N ALA A 326 -2.52 -22.80 2.40
CA ALA A 326 -2.33 -23.81 3.44
C ALA A 326 -2.37 -23.19 4.84
N CYS A 327 -1.67 -22.08 5.09
CA CYS A 327 -1.68 -21.37 6.37
C CYS A 327 -3.08 -20.80 6.68
N SER A 328 -3.78 -20.28 5.67
CA SER A 328 -5.14 -19.75 5.84
C SER A 328 -6.13 -20.87 6.16
N LEU A 329 -6.04 -22.00 5.48
CA LEU A 329 -6.85 -23.18 5.78
C LEU A 329 -6.57 -23.70 7.20
N ALA A 330 -5.30 -23.76 7.61
CA ALA A 330 -4.94 -24.13 8.98
C ALA A 330 -5.53 -23.17 10.02
N ALA A 331 -5.50 -21.86 9.77
CA ALA A 331 -6.12 -20.85 10.64
C ALA A 331 -7.65 -21.01 10.73
N ILE A 332 -8.31 -21.29 9.60
CA ILE A 332 -9.76 -21.55 9.53
C ILE A 332 -10.11 -22.81 10.31
N LEU A 333 -9.39 -23.91 10.09
CA LEU A 333 -9.62 -25.18 10.78
C LEU A 333 -9.39 -25.04 12.29
N ASN A 334 -8.31 -24.35 12.70
CA ASN A 334 -8.05 -24.06 14.10
C ASN A 334 -9.21 -23.31 14.76
N THR A 335 -9.78 -22.33 14.06
CA THR A 335 -10.91 -21.52 14.55
C THR A 335 -12.25 -22.26 14.52
N ALA A 336 -12.51 -23.04 13.47
CA ALA A 336 -13.77 -23.75 13.29
C ALA A 336 -13.89 -24.91 14.28
N LEU A 337 -12.83 -25.70 14.42
CA LEU A 337 -12.77 -26.93 15.23
C LEU A 337 -12.24 -26.71 16.65
N LEU A 338 -11.82 -25.50 17.02
CA LEU A 338 -11.22 -25.17 18.33
C LEU A 338 -10.02 -26.07 18.67
N LEU A 339 -9.12 -26.29 17.70
CA LEU A 339 -8.04 -27.30 17.81
C LEU A 339 -6.95 -26.96 18.83
N SER A 340 -6.72 -25.67 19.11
CA SER A 340 -5.63 -25.23 19.98
C SER A 340 -6.10 -24.13 20.94
N GLU A 341 -5.83 -24.35 22.22
CA GLU A 341 -6.01 -23.38 23.32
C GLU A 341 -4.77 -22.50 23.54
N ASP A 342 -3.71 -22.72 22.74
CA ASP A 342 -2.46 -21.97 22.81
C ASP A 342 -2.51 -20.69 21.96
N ALA A 343 -2.34 -19.54 22.60
CA ALA A 343 -2.32 -18.24 21.91
C ALA A 343 -1.21 -18.15 20.85
N TYR A 344 -0.05 -18.76 21.12
CA TYR A 344 1.09 -18.77 20.20
C TYR A 344 0.78 -19.46 18.87
N VAL A 345 -0.10 -20.46 18.86
CA VAL A 345 -0.51 -21.13 17.60
C VAL A 345 -1.33 -20.17 16.74
N ALA A 346 -2.33 -19.49 17.33
CA ALA A 346 -3.13 -18.51 16.61
C ALA A 346 -2.29 -17.33 16.10
N LEU A 347 -1.37 -16.80 16.92
CA LEU A 347 -0.49 -15.68 16.57
C LEU A 347 0.53 -16.08 15.50
N SER A 348 1.11 -17.29 15.56
CA SER A 348 2.06 -17.77 14.55
C SER A 348 1.39 -18.01 13.20
N LEU A 349 0.16 -18.55 13.18
CA LEU A 349 -0.63 -18.67 11.95
C LEU A 349 -0.96 -17.29 11.36
N ALA A 350 -1.38 -16.33 12.17
CA ALA A 350 -1.62 -14.96 11.72
C ALA A 350 -0.35 -14.33 11.13
N CYS A 351 0.79 -14.50 11.80
CA CYS A 351 2.10 -14.05 11.33
C CYS A 351 2.50 -14.70 10.00
N ALA A 352 2.30 -16.02 9.85
CA ALA A 352 2.60 -16.75 8.62
C ALA A 352 1.73 -16.29 7.43
N VAL A 353 0.43 -16.06 7.65
CA VAL A 353 -0.47 -15.50 6.65
C VAL A 353 -0.01 -14.08 6.25
N GLY A 354 0.33 -13.24 7.23
CA GLY A 354 0.86 -11.90 6.99
C GLY A 354 2.20 -11.90 6.24
N TRP A 355 3.08 -12.86 6.53
CA TRP A 355 4.34 -13.03 5.81
C TRP A 355 4.08 -13.41 4.34
N CYS A 356 3.25 -14.41 4.09
CA CYS A 356 2.93 -14.85 2.73
C CYS A 356 2.24 -13.74 1.92
N SER A 357 1.32 -12.99 2.53
CA SER A 357 0.59 -11.92 1.84
C SER A 357 1.49 -10.74 1.49
N GLY A 358 2.34 -10.29 2.43
CA GLY A 358 3.31 -9.22 2.20
C GLY A 358 4.35 -9.58 1.15
N PHE A 359 4.76 -10.85 1.13
CA PHE A 359 5.72 -11.35 0.15
C PHE A 359 5.11 -11.40 -1.26
N MET A 360 3.86 -11.90 -1.38
CA MET A 360 3.12 -11.89 -2.64
C MET A 360 2.88 -10.47 -3.16
N TYR A 361 2.54 -9.53 -2.29
CA TYR A 361 2.38 -8.11 -2.63
C TYR A 361 3.65 -7.55 -3.29
N MET A 362 4.82 -7.74 -2.67
CA MET A 362 6.07 -7.23 -3.24
C MET A 362 6.46 -7.95 -4.53
N ASN A 363 6.17 -9.24 -4.64
CA ASN A 363 6.48 -10.01 -5.84
C ASN A 363 5.59 -9.60 -7.03
N THR A 364 4.29 -9.32 -6.82
CA THR A 364 3.40 -8.87 -7.89
C THR A 364 3.80 -7.49 -8.41
N PHE A 365 4.01 -6.51 -7.53
CA PHE A 365 4.47 -5.18 -7.94
C PHE A 365 5.89 -5.22 -8.52
N GLY A 366 6.79 -6.04 -7.97
CA GLY A 366 8.14 -6.24 -8.49
C GLY A 366 8.15 -6.84 -9.90
N ALA A 367 7.31 -7.85 -10.14
CA ALA A 367 7.15 -8.48 -11.46
C ALA A 367 6.46 -7.54 -12.47
N ALA A 368 5.47 -6.75 -12.03
CA ALA A 368 4.83 -5.75 -12.88
C ALA A 368 5.79 -4.65 -13.32
N MET A 369 6.60 -4.11 -12.41
CA MET A 369 7.62 -3.11 -12.76
C MET A 369 8.65 -3.66 -13.75
N GLU A 370 9.09 -4.91 -13.59
CA GLU A 370 10.03 -5.51 -14.54
C GLU A 370 9.40 -5.72 -15.92
N TYR A 371 8.15 -6.21 -15.96
CA TYR A 371 7.42 -6.38 -17.22
C TYR A 371 7.27 -5.04 -17.97
N LEU A 372 6.90 -3.97 -17.26
CA LEU A 372 6.76 -2.63 -17.83
C LEU A 372 8.10 -2.02 -18.26
N SER A 373 9.19 -2.33 -17.54
CA SER A 373 10.54 -1.89 -17.96
C SER A 373 10.99 -2.53 -19.28
N ARG A 374 10.47 -3.72 -19.62
CA ARG A 374 10.76 -4.41 -20.88
C ARG A 374 9.83 -4.00 -22.02
N ASN A 375 8.66 -3.44 -21.71
CA ASN A 375 7.64 -3.04 -22.69
C ASN A 375 7.33 -1.54 -22.53
N PRO A 376 8.21 -0.64 -22.99
CA PRO A 376 8.03 0.81 -22.83
C PRO A 376 6.86 1.39 -23.63
N GLU A 377 6.24 0.61 -24.51
CA GLU A 377 5.04 1.00 -25.26
C GLU A 377 3.77 1.03 -24.39
N GLU A 378 3.77 0.33 -23.25
CA GLU A 378 2.64 0.31 -22.32
C GLU A 378 2.72 1.48 -21.32
N ASP A 379 1.59 2.10 -21.01
CA ASP A 379 1.50 3.19 -20.02
C ASP A 379 1.82 2.66 -18.60
N ALA A 380 3.10 2.66 -18.22
CA ALA A 380 3.57 2.10 -16.95
C ALA A 380 2.98 2.79 -15.70
N GLU A 381 2.76 4.10 -15.76
CA GLU A 381 2.11 4.88 -14.69
C GLU A 381 0.65 4.43 -14.49
N PHE A 382 -0.08 4.22 -15.58
CA PHE A 382 -1.46 3.71 -15.55
C PHE A 382 -1.49 2.27 -15.02
N ALA A 383 -0.63 1.40 -15.54
CA ALA A 383 -0.59 -0.01 -15.16
C ALA A 383 -0.31 -0.21 -13.67
N LEU A 384 0.72 0.45 -13.12
CA LEU A 384 1.06 0.35 -11.69
C LEU A 384 0.00 0.98 -10.79
N GLY A 385 -0.60 2.10 -11.19
CA GLY A 385 -1.73 2.71 -10.48
C GLY A 385 -2.98 1.80 -10.45
N SER A 386 -3.21 1.04 -11.51
CA SER A 386 -4.39 0.18 -11.67
C SER A 386 -4.27 -1.17 -10.95
N ILE A 387 -3.05 -1.68 -10.72
CA ILE A 387 -2.87 -2.96 -9.99
C ILE A 387 -3.50 -2.90 -8.59
N GLY A 388 -3.48 -1.73 -7.93
CA GLY A 388 -4.10 -1.50 -6.63
C GLY A 388 -5.63 -1.71 -6.58
N ILE A 389 -6.32 -1.78 -7.73
CA ILE A 389 -7.75 -2.12 -7.81
C ILE A 389 -7.99 -3.51 -7.22
N GLY A 390 -7.12 -4.48 -7.56
CA GLY A 390 -7.23 -5.86 -7.08
C GLY A 390 -7.19 -5.93 -5.55
N GLN A 391 -6.32 -5.13 -4.93
CA GLN A 391 -6.25 -5.03 -3.48
C GLN A 391 -7.55 -4.52 -2.85
N THR A 392 -8.15 -3.44 -3.37
CA THR A 392 -9.41 -2.90 -2.82
C THR A 392 -10.58 -3.86 -3.01
N VAL A 393 -10.68 -4.52 -4.17
CA VAL A 393 -11.74 -5.50 -4.43
C VAL A 393 -11.57 -6.70 -3.52
N GLY A 394 -10.34 -7.19 -3.33
CA GLY A 394 -10.05 -8.28 -2.41
C GLY A 394 -10.37 -7.92 -0.97
N LEU A 395 -10.02 -6.70 -0.50
CA LEU A 395 -10.42 -6.19 0.81
C LEU A 395 -11.94 -6.23 1.01
N LEU A 396 -12.71 -5.83 0.01
CA LEU A 396 -14.17 -5.81 0.08
C LEU A 396 -14.75 -7.23 0.15
N ILE A 397 -14.37 -8.11 -0.77
CA ILE A 397 -14.87 -9.48 -0.84
C ILE A 397 -14.46 -10.26 0.41
N GLY A 398 -13.19 -10.19 0.80
CA GLY A 398 -12.66 -10.86 1.98
C GLY A 398 -13.26 -10.34 3.28
N GLY A 399 -13.48 -9.03 3.39
CA GLY A 399 -14.10 -8.41 4.56
C GLY A 399 -15.57 -8.84 4.74
N LEU A 400 -16.36 -8.81 3.66
CA LEU A 400 -17.74 -9.27 3.70
C LEU A 400 -17.84 -10.78 4.00
N ALA A 401 -17.01 -11.59 3.35
CA ALA A 401 -16.96 -13.04 3.61
C ALA A 401 -16.52 -13.34 5.05
N GLY A 402 -15.56 -12.58 5.61
CA GLY A 402 -15.10 -12.71 6.98
C GLY A 402 -16.19 -12.40 8.00
N VAL A 403 -16.95 -11.32 7.79
CA VAL A 403 -18.08 -10.96 8.68
C VAL A 403 -19.18 -12.02 8.63
N LEU A 404 -19.51 -12.55 7.44
CA LEU A 404 -20.47 -13.65 7.31
C LEU A 404 -19.98 -14.91 8.03
N PHE A 405 -18.70 -15.24 7.88
CA PHE A 405 -18.09 -16.39 8.56
C PHE A 405 -18.12 -16.24 10.08
N GLU A 406 -17.75 -15.07 10.60
CA GLU A 406 -17.86 -14.73 12.03
C GLU A 406 -19.30 -14.90 12.52
N ALA A 407 -20.29 -14.33 11.81
CA ALA A 407 -21.69 -14.39 12.21
C ALA A 407 -22.23 -15.83 12.25
N GLN A 408 -21.83 -16.68 11.30
CA GLN A 408 -22.22 -18.09 11.27
C GLN A 408 -21.62 -18.85 12.45
N LEU A 409 -20.31 -18.70 12.70
CA LEU A 409 -19.64 -19.40 13.80
C LEU A 409 -20.09 -18.92 15.18
N CYS A 410 -20.36 -17.63 15.34
CA CYS A 410 -20.90 -17.08 16.60
C CYS A 410 -22.39 -17.41 16.80
N GLY A 411 -23.13 -17.71 15.72
CA GLY A 411 -24.55 -18.09 15.77
C GLY A 411 -24.80 -19.57 16.13
N LEU A 412 -23.81 -20.44 15.88
CA LEU A 412 -23.88 -21.88 16.20
C LEU A 412 -23.70 -22.12 17.71
N ALA A 413 -24.77 -21.91 18.48
CA ALA A 413 -25.19 -22.34 19.83
C ALA A 413 -24.21 -22.83 20.94
N SER A 414 -22.94 -23.17 20.68
CA SER A 414 -21.93 -23.44 21.72
C SER A 414 -21.17 -22.15 22.05
N ARG A 415 -21.82 -21.27 22.83
CA ARG A 415 -21.21 -20.05 23.40
C ARG A 415 -20.09 -20.34 24.41
N ASN A 416 -19.95 -21.58 24.85
CA ASN A 416 -18.96 -21.95 25.86
C ASN A 416 -17.57 -21.96 25.24
N GLY A 417 -16.81 -20.90 25.52
CA GLY A 417 -15.38 -20.83 25.24
C GLY A 417 -14.96 -19.93 24.08
N ARG A 418 -15.85 -19.32 23.27
CA ARG A 418 -15.45 -18.38 22.19
C ARG A 418 -15.53 -16.91 22.62
N TRP A 419 -14.73 -16.03 21.99
CA TRP A 419 -14.83 -14.56 22.19
C TRP A 419 -16.19 -13.98 21.74
N CYS A 420 -16.99 -14.73 20.99
CA CYS A 420 -18.39 -14.39 20.68
C CYS A 420 -19.28 -14.17 21.93
N SER A 421 -18.89 -14.73 23.09
CA SER A 421 -19.67 -14.66 24.33
C SER A 421 -19.41 -13.40 25.16
N THR A 422 -18.27 -12.73 24.95
CA THR A 422 -17.94 -11.48 25.62
C THR A 422 -18.63 -10.32 24.89
N THR A 423 -19.64 -9.73 25.51
CA THR A 423 -20.18 -8.44 25.07
C THR A 423 -19.10 -7.38 25.21
N VAL A 424 -18.86 -6.60 24.15
CA VAL A 424 -17.99 -5.41 24.17
C VAL A 424 -18.56 -4.36 25.11
#